data_AF-A0A3M1XU42-F1
#
_entry.id   AF-A0A3M1XU42-F1
#
_cell.length_a   1.000
_cell.length_b   1.000
_cell.length_c   1.000
_cell.angle_alpha   90.00
_cell.angle_beta   90.00
_cell.angle_gamma   90.00
#
_symmetry.space_group_name_H-M   'P 1'
#
loop_
_entity.id
_entity.type
_entity.pdbx_description
1 polymer ?
#
loop_
_entity_poly.entity_id
_entity_poly.type
_entity_poly.pdbx_seq_one_letter_code
_entity_poly.pdbx_strand_id
1 'polypeptide(L)' 'MSLRAIHIFFISLAMALLVGFGLWSWTNYARLHAGQYLAYVVLCVVSIVALAVYLVKFIQKTRSM' A
#
# COMPACT_ATOMS: atom_id res chain seq x y z
N MET A 1 21.14 10.76 -5.78
CA MET A 1 19.78 10.83 -5.21
C MET A 1 19.87 10.67 -3.71
N SER A 2 19.14 11.46 -2.91
CA SER A 2 19.14 11.29 -1.45
C SER A 2 18.46 9.97 -1.08
N LEU A 3 18.98 9.28 -0.06
CA LEU A 3 18.42 8.04 0.48
C LEU A 3 16.92 8.17 0.81
N ARG A 4 16.52 9.39 1.20
CA ARG A 4 15.14 9.81 1.48
C ARG A 4 14.23 9.71 0.25
N ALA A 5 14.67 10.21 -0.91
CA ALA A 5 13.86 10.20 -2.12
C ALA A 5 13.60 8.77 -2.60
N ILE A 6 14.61 7.90 -2.50
CA ILE A 6 14.49 6.48 -2.86
C ILE A 6 13.47 5.78 -1.94
N HIS A 7 13.55 6.01 -0.63
CA HIS A 7 12.58 5.43 0.31
C HIS A 7 11.14 5.88 0.04
N ILE A 8 10.92 7.18 -0.18
CA ILE A 8 9.60 7.72 -0.49
C ILE A 8 9.06 7.11 -1.78
N PHE A 9 9.92 6.96 -2.79
CA PHE A 9 9.56 6.32 -4.05
C PHE A 9 9.13 4.85 -3.85
N PHE A 10 9.90 4.05 -3.10
CA PHE A 10 9.55 2.65 -2.84
C PHE A 10 8.25 2.51 -2.05
N ILE A 11 8.01 3.35 -1.05
CA ILE A 11 6.75 3.32 -0.28
C ILE A 11 5.57 3.67 -1.18
N SER A 12 5.72 4.71 -2.01
CA SER A 12 4.67 5.14 -2.94
C SER A 12 4.38 4.07 -4.01
N LEU A 13 5.43 3.43 -4.54
CA LEU A 13 5.30 2.34 -5.49
C LEU A 13 4.62 1.12 -4.87
N ALA A 14 4.99 0.76 -3.63
CA ALA A 14 4.35 -0.33 -2.89
C ALA A 14 2.86 -0.06 -2.67
N MET A 15 2.48 1.18 -2.31
CA MET A 15 1.08 1.58 -2.18
C MET A 15 0.33 1.45 -3.52
N ALA A 16 0.92 1.89 -4.64
CA ALA A 16 0.31 1.77 -5.96
C ALA A 16 0.10 0.29 -6.36
N LEU A 17 1.08 -0.57 -6.08
CA LEU A 17 0.97 -2.01 -6.33
C LEU A 17 -0.12 -2.65 -5.47
N LEU A 18 -0.24 -2.27 -4.19
CA LEU A 18 -1.32 -2.74 -3.31
C LEU A 18 -2.70 -2.30 -3.80
N VAL A 19 -2.84 -1.08 -4.33
CA VAL A 19 -4.10 -0.63 -4.95
C VAL A 19 -4.42 -1.49 -6.16
N GLY A 20 -3.44 -1.71 -7.05
CA GLY A 20 -3.62 -2.56 -8.23
C GLY A 20 -4.02 -4.00 -7.87
N PHE A 21 -3.31 -4.61 -6.90
CA PHE A 21 -3.61 -5.95 -6.43
C PHE A 21 -4.94 -6.04 -5.67
N GLY A 22 -5.31 -4.99 -4.92
CA GLY A 22 -6.61 -4.89 -4.25
C GLY A 22 -7.77 -4.83 -5.26
N LEU A 23 -7.65 -4.01 -6.31
CA LEU A 23 -8.65 -3.95 -7.39
C LEU A 23 -8.74 -5.28 -8.15
N TRP A 24 -7.59 -5.89 -8.45
CA TRP A 24 -7.55 -7.22 -9.06
C TRP A 24 -8.21 -8.28 -8.18
N SER A 25 -7.94 -8.27 -6.87
CA SER A 25 -8.57 -9.20 -5.92
C SER A 25 -10.08 -8.98 -5.84
N TRP A 26 -10.54 -7.72 -5.78
CA TRP A 26 -11.96 -7.38 -5.77
C TRP A 26 -12.68 -7.87 -7.03
N THR A 27 -12.10 -7.62 -8.21
CA THR A 27 -12.69 -8.09 -9.48
C THR A 27 -12.75 -9.61 -9.57
N ASN A 28 -11.78 -10.34 -9.01
CA ASN A 28 -11.83 -11.80 -8.92
C ASN A 28 -12.84 -12.29 -7.88
N TYR A 29 -12.98 -11.61 -6.74
CA TYR A 29 -14.03 -11.90 -5.77
C TYR A 29 -15.42 -11.80 -6.40
N ALA A 30 -15.66 -10.73 -7.17
CA ALA A 30 -16.94 -10.53 -7.86
C ALA A 30 -17.24 -11.60 -8.94
N ARG A 31 -16.21 -12.26 -9.49
CA ARG A 31 -16.37 -13.30 -10.53
C ARG A 31 -16.47 -14.70 -9.95
N LEU A 32 -15.65 -15.01 -8.94
CA LEU A 32 -15.46 -16.38 -8.43
C LEU A 32 -16.09 -16.60 -7.05
N HIS A 33 -16.48 -15.54 -6.35
CA HIS A 33 -17.03 -15.56 -4.98
C HIS A 33 -16.21 -16.32 -3.93
N ALA A 34 -14.93 -16.60 -4.21
CA ALA A 34 -14.05 -17.26 -3.25
C ALA A 34 -13.61 -16.28 -2.16
N GLY A 35 -13.88 -16.61 -0.89
CA GLY A 35 -13.64 -15.74 0.26
C GLY A 35 -12.20 -15.25 0.43
N GLN A 36 -11.22 -16.01 -0.09
CA GLN A 36 -9.80 -15.62 -0.10
C GLN A 36 -9.55 -14.26 -0.78
N TYR A 37 -10.28 -13.94 -1.85
CA TYR A 37 -10.11 -12.68 -2.55
C TYR A 37 -10.60 -11.49 -1.71
N LEU A 38 -11.67 -11.68 -0.93
CA LEU A 38 -12.15 -10.65 -0.01
C LEU A 38 -11.13 -10.40 1.12
N ALA A 39 -10.54 -11.47 1.66
CA ALA A 39 -9.48 -11.35 2.66
C ALA A 39 -8.28 -10.56 2.12
N TYR A 40 -7.86 -10.82 0.87
CA TYR A 40 -6.77 -10.05 0.24
C TYR A 40 -7.12 -8.58 0.03
N VAL A 41 -8.36 -8.25 -0.32
CA VAL A 41 -8.82 -6.84 -0.41
C VAL A 41 -8.68 -6.14 0.94
N VAL A 42 -9.15 -6.77 2.03
CA VAL A 42 -9.04 -6.22 3.39
C VAL A 42 -7.57 -6.02 3.77
N LEU A 43 -6.72 -7.02 3.52
CA LEU A 43 -5.27 -6.92 3.79
C LEU A 43 -4.61 -5.80 2.99
N CYS A 44 -5.00 -5.59 1.73
CA CYS A 44 -4.50 -4.46 0.93
C CYS A 44 -4.88 -3.12 1.55
N VAL A 45 -6.15 -2.94 1.95
CA VAL A 45 -6.63 -1.69 2.57
C VAL A 45 -5.85 -1.41 3.85
N VAL A 46 -5.72 -2.40 4.74
CA VAL A 46 -4.96 -2.26 5.99
C VAL A 46 -3.49 -1.91 5.71
N SER A 47 -2.87 -2.58 4.74
CA SER A 47 -1.47 -2.34 4.38
C SER A 47 -1.24 -0.96 3.79
N ILE A 48 -2.15 -0.47 2.93
CA ILE A 48 -2.10 0.89 2.37
C ILE A 48 -2.18 1.94 3.48
N VAL A 49 -3.11 1.77 4.44
CA VAL A 49 -3.24 2.68 5.58
C VAL A 49 -1.97 2.67 6.43
N ALA A 50 -1.43 1.49 6.73
CA ALA A 50 -0.19 1.36 7.51
C ALA A 50 1.00 2.03 6.81
N LEU A 51 1.16 1.84 5.49
CA LEU A 51 2.21 2.47 4.70
C LEU A 51 2.03 3.99 4.60
N ALA A 52 0.81 4.48 4.48
CA ALA A 52 0.53 5.92 4.47
C ALA A 52 0.93 6.58 5.79
N VAL A 53 0.57 5.97 6.93
CA VAL A 53 0.98 6.45 8.26
C VAL A 53 2.50 6.41 8.41
N TYR A 54 3.13 5.32 7.96
CA TYR A 54 4.59 5.19 7.99
C TYR A 54 5.28 6.27 7.13
N LEU A 55 4.79 6.53 5.92
CA LEU A 55 5.31 7.55 5.02
C LEU A 55 5.26 8.94 5.66
N VAL A 56 4.12 9.30 6.27
CA VAL A 56 3.95 10.58 6.97
C VAL A 56 4.96 10.70 8.12
N LYS A 57 5.09 9.67 8.97
CA LYS A 57 6.06 9.66 10.07
C LYS A 57 7.50 9.74 9.57
N PHE A 58 7.83 9.06 8.47
CA PHE A 58 9.15 9.10 7.86
C PHE A 58 9.49 10.50 7.33
N ILE A 59 8.55 11.16 6.64
CA ILE A 59 8.72 12.53 6.14
C ILE A 59 8.88 13.51 7.30
N GLN A 60 8.09 13.39 8.36
CA GLN A 60 8.20 14.23 9.56
C GLN A 60 9.57 14.07 10.22
N LYS A 61 10.01 12.82 10.44
CA LYS A 61 11.33 12.51 11.02
C LYS A 61 12.49 13.07 10.20
N THR A 62 12.41 12.97 8.87
CA THR A 62 13.47 13.42 7.96
C THR A 62 13.42 14.92 7.63
N ARG A 63 12.40 15.65 8.09
CA ARG A 63 12.34 17.12 8.02
C ARG A 63 12.82 17.79 9.32
N SER A 64 12.79 17.07 10.42
CA SER A 64 13.26 17.53 11.74
C SER A 64 14.76 17.30 11.97
N MET A 65 15.43 16.58 11.06
CA MET A 65 16.88 16.40 11.00
C MET A 65 17.47 17.34 9.97
#